data_AF-A0A7S1AAZ6-F1
#
_entry.id   AF-A0A7S1AAZ6-F1
#
_cell.length_a   1.000
_cell.length_b   1.000
_cell.length_c   1.000
_cell.angle_alpha   90.00
_cell.angle_beta   90.00
_cell.angle_gamma   90.00
#
_symmetry.space_group_name_H-M   'P 1'
#
loop_
_entity.id
_entity.type
_entity.pdbx_description
1 polymer ?
#
loop_
_entity_poly.entity_id
_entity_poly.type
_entity_poly.pdbx_seq_one_letter_code
_entity_poly.pdbx_strand_id
1 'polypeptide(L)'
;RYNDGVHTTPVSLVSSTVWTLKALYGVDQLRQRTAWALSQIFVVGDVGVNADLNEMYLSYYDIFVRHAFLNFGDILKEVAFSPVMGRYLTHTDSASYDYSGSFPNENFAREVMQLFTIGVKKLQPDGSSVVDDGKEVSTYGTEEILNAARVFTGFVQQARRDNVEYHSTNLIDPLVVDPEIHDVYPKHDLEGNFLGDGFPLCDEVGSFLSKGATFELVDLVDAVPKSVLVLNIHSALYQLLSELPRSITLDEDLACREEECTAGMVSRVMVGGAVYKYNPPPCVYLHYDVDLMGDQGFADTIGEAGTLCADGTLISSYDDCLEASKSLGLEVANPWVGNYGKVPPSCSYNGRMHYNEGAGTTRGDLQPICRIQFDIEVDEDGNIIDGGAQFSVSWADGIAAPPGSHLVGARENSVFVIGGNTSFTNPPVFLKSSTQVNAEAAVLNEVTIFLDHLFHHDNTPVFIVKRLIQRFTSSNPSGGYVQAVAEAFRTGTFNGTVYGGKYGDLAATVAAILLHPDARQTGAYGGALREPILKILHLLKAMEYEDL
;
A
#
# COMPACT_ATOMS: atom_id res chain seq x y z
N ARG A 1 38.65 -13.80 -7.45
CA ARG A 1 38.23 -14.66 -8.59
C ARG A 1 38.86 -16.02 -8.41
N TYR A 2 38.23 -16.90 -7.62
CA TYR A 2 38.48 -18.32 -7.70
C TYR A 2 37.55 -18.85 -8.80
N ASN A 3 38.15 -19.53 -9.78
CA ASN A 3 37.49 -20.08 -10.94
C ASN A 3 37.51 -21.60 -10.71
N ASP A 4 36.47 -22.13 -10.07
CA ASP A 4 36.36 -23.57 -9.78
C ASP A 4 35.72 -24.36 -10.93
N GLY A 5 35.36 -23.69 -12.04
CA GLY A 5 35.00 -24.35 -13.29
C GLY A 5 33.66 -25.07 -13.29
N VAL A 6 32.80 -24.85 -12.29
CA VAL A 6 31.47 -25.49 -12.20
C VAL A 6 30.33 -24.52 -12.56
N HIS A 7 30.55 -23.20 -12.50
CA HIS A 7 29.50 -22.21 -12.72
C HIS A 7 29.73 -21.39 -13.99
N THR A 8 29.40 -21.98 -15.15
CA THR A 8 29.21 -21.23 -16.41
C THR A 8 27.87 -21.53 -17.06
N THR A 9 26.90 -22.05 -16.32
CA THR A 9 25.53 -22.18 -16.82
C THR A 9 24.91 -20.79 -16.89
N PRO A 10 24.42 -20.34 -18.07
CA PRO A 10 23.64 -19.12 -18.17
C PRO A 10 22.51 -19.09 -17.13
N VAL A 11 22.20 -17.92 -16.54
CA VAL A 11 21.10 -17.73 -15.57
C VAL A 11 19.76 -18.28 -16.08
N SER A 12 19.50 -18.20 -17.39
CA SER A 12 18.31 -18.80 -18.02
C SER A 12 18.21 -20.32 -17.87
N LEU A 13 19.34 -21.04 -17.74
CA LEU A 13 19.34 -22.47 -17.42
C LEU A 13 18.95 -22.72 -15.96
N VAL A 14 19.30 -21.84 -15.03
CA VAL A 14 19.08 -22.01 -13.58
C VAL A 14 17.59 -22.08 -13.24
N SER A 15 16.82 -21.06 -13.65
CA SER A 15 15.36 -21.01 -13.43
C SER A 15 14.67 -22.22 -14.09
N SER A 16 15.12 -22.59 -15.29
CA SER A 16 14.61 -23.75 -16.03
C SER A 16 14.92 -25.08 -15.34
N THR A 17 16.08 -25.21 -14.68
CA THR A 17 16.49 -26.44 -13.97
C THR A 17 15.61 -26.73 -12.77
N VAL A 18 15.29 -25.72 -11.94
CA VAL A 18 14.42 -25.90 -10.77
C VAL A 18 13.09 -26.53 -11.16
N TRP A 19 12.41 -25.94 -12.14
CA TRP A 19 11.15 -26.46 -12.64
C TRP A 19 11.30 -27.85 -13.27
N THR A 20 12.34 -28.07 -14.08
CA THR A 20 12.55 -29.35 -14.76
C THR A 20 12.71 -30.50 -13.76
N LEU A 21 13.49 -30.30 -12.70
CA LEU A 21 13.68 -31.31 -11.66
C LEU A 21 12.37 -31.63 -10.91
N LYS A 22 11.61 -30.60 -10.53
CA LYS A 22 10.31 -30.79 -9.87
C LYS A 22 9.29 -31.47 -10.78
N ALA A 23 9.27 -31.13 -12.06
CA ALA A 23 8.37 -31.73 -13.03
C ALA A 23 8.69 -33.22 -13.26
N LEU A 24 9.97 -33.57 -13.41
CA LEU A 24 10.43 -34.96 -13.60
C LEU A 24 10.18 -35.82 -12.37
N TYR A 25 10.65 -35.38 -11.20
CA TYR A 25 10.75 -36.25 -10.02
C TYR A 25 9.68 -36.00 -8.95
N GLY A 26 8.90 -34.92 -9.03
CA GLY A 26 7.84 -34.62 -8.07
C GLY A 26 6.72 -35.67 -8.07
N VAL A 27 6.30 -36.13 -6.89
CA VAL A 27 5.20 -37.09 -6.73
C VAL A 27 3.83 -36.47 -7.00
N ASP A 28 3.71 -35.15 -6.84
CA ASP A 28 2.47 -34.38 -6.86
C ASP A 28 2.28 -33.62 -8.18
N GLN A 29 2.16 -34.37 -9.27
CA GLN A 29 2.17 -33.84 -10.64
C GLN A 29 1.13 -32.74 -10.91
N LEU A 30 -0.07 -32.83 -10.33
CA LEU A 30 -1.08 -31.78 -10.48
C LEU A 30 -0.62 -30.47 -9.81
N ARG A 31 0.01 -30.54 -8.63
CA ARG A 31 0.56 -29.37 -7.93
C ARG A 31 1.62 -28.69 -8.78
N GLN A 32 2.57 -29.47 -9.30
CA GLN A 32 3.63 -28.95 -10.17
C GLN A 32 3.06 -28.34 -11.45
N ARG A 33 2.00 -28.94 -12.02
CA ARG A 33 1.33 -28.41 -13.20
C ARG A 33 0.62 -27.08 -12.93
N THR A 34 0.00 -26.94 -11.76
CA THR A 34 -0.63 -25.69 -11.32
C THR A 34 0.41 -24.62 -11.02
N ALA A 35 1.46 -24.97 -10.28
CA ALA A 35 2.57 -24.07 -9.99
C ALA A 35 3.21 -23.53 -11.28
N TRP A 36 3.39 -24.37 -12.30
CA TRP A 36 3.85 -23.95 -13.62
C TRP A 36 2.90 -22.97 -14.31
N ALA A 37 1.59 -23.20 -14.24
CA ALA A 37 0.61 -22.28 -14.82
C ALA A 37 0.65 -20.90 -14.13
N LEU A 38 0.83 -20.88 -12.81
CA LEU A 38 0.94 -19.66 -12.00
C LEU A 38 2.25 -18.92 -12.26
N SER A 39 3.38 -19.63 -12.37
CA SER A 39 4.68 -19.00 -12.66
C SER A 39 4.74 -18.38 -14.06
N GLN A 40 3.87 -18.81 -14.98
CA GLN A 40 3.70 -18.18 -16.30
C GLN A 40 2.76 -16.97 -16.29
N ILE A 41 2.08 -16.71 -15.17
CA ILE A 41 1.32 -15.47 -14.92
C ILE A 41 2.22 -14.48 -14.20
N PHE A 42 2.84 -14.89 -13.09
CA PHE A 42 3.75 -14.09 -12.28
C PHE A 42 5.21 -14.26 -12.74
N VAL A 43 5.46 -13.86 -13.99
CA VAL A 43 6.75 -14.07 -14.65
C VAL A 43 7.84 -13.18 -14.05
N VAL A 44 9.01 -13.77 -13.82
CA VAL A 44 10.28 -13.05 -13.53
C VAL A 44 11.31 -13.39 -14.60
N GLY A 45 12.10 -12.40 -15.00
CA GLY A 45 13.17 -12.56 -16.00
C GLY A 45 14.57 -12.44 -15.41
N ASP A 46 15.58 -12.68 -16.25
CA ASP A 46 17.00 -12.63 -15.85
C ASP A 46 17.52 -11.19 -15.70
N VAL A 47 16.91 -10.23 -16.40
CA VAL A 47 17.35 -8.82 -16.42
C VAL A 47 17.13 -8.18 -15.06
N GLY A 48 18.19 -7.64 -14.46
CA GLY A 48 18.15 -6.99 -13.14
C GLY A 48 18.41 -7.92 -11.94
N VAL A 49 18.39 -9.24 -12.17
CA VAL A 49 18.55 -10.26 -11.11
C VAL A 49 19.87 -11.04 -11.27
N ASN A 50 20.84 -10.51 -12.03
CA ASN A 50 22.16 -11.09 -12.43
C ASN A 50 22.99 -11.76 -11.29
N ALA A 51 22.51 -12.87 -10.75
CA ALA A 51 23.11 -13.61 -9.67
C ALA A 51 22.89 -15.11 -9.93
N ASP A 52 24.00 -15.85 -9.97
CA ASP A 52 24.02 -17.29 -10.20
C ASP A 52 23.60 -18.05 -8.93
N LEU A 53 22.43 -17.75 -8.36
CA LEU A 53 21.90 -18.42 -7.17
C LEU A 53 20.62 -19.18 -7.53
N ASN A 54 20.70 -20.50 -7.58
CA ASN A 54 19.54 -21.37 -7.84
C ASN A 54 18.46 -21.22 -6.77
N GLU A 55 18.89 -20.95 -5.54
CA GLU A 55 18.06 -20.86 -4.34
C GLU A 55 17.03 -19.73 -4.42
N MET A 56 17.33 -18.61 -5.07
CA MET A 56 16.36 -17.51 -5.22
C MET A 56 15.20 -17.91 -6.14
N TYR A 57 15.50 -18.57 -7.25
CA TYR A 57 14.49 -19.02 -8.20
C TYR A 57 13.69 -20.20 -7.64
N LEU A 58 14.33 -21.05 -6.84
CA LEU A 58 13.65 -22.08 -6.06
C LEU A 58 12.70 -21.47 -5.03
N SER A 59 13.17 -20.51 -4.22
CA SER A 59 12.34 -19.81 -3.24
C SER A 59 11.12 -19.14 -3.89
N TYR A 60 11.34 -18.47 -5.03
CA TYR A 60 10.26 -17.85 -5.78
C TYR A 60 9.27 -18.87 -6.37
N TYR A 61 9.76 -19.98 -6.94
CA TYR A 61 8.89 -21.03 -7.48
C TYR A 61 8.10 -21.75 -6.37
N ASP A 62 8.68 -21.90 -5.18
CA ASP A 62 8.04 -22.53 -4.03
C ASP A 62 6.78 -21.77 -3.56
N ILE A 63 6.67 -20.47 -3.82
CA ILE A 63 5.42 -19.69 -3.61
C ILE A 63 4.27 -20.40 -4.34
N PHE A 64 4.45 -20.70 -5.63
CA PHE A 64 3.40 -21.30 -6.46
C PHE A 64 3.14 -22.77 -6.12
N VAL A 65 4.16 -23.52 -5.70
CA VAL A 65 3.99 -24.90 -5.26
C VAL A 65 3.16 -24.94 -3.97
N ARG A 66 3.55 -24.14 -2.97
CA ARG A 66 2.87 -24.08 -1.67
C ARG A 66 1.41 -23.68 -1.84
N HIS A 67 1.15 -22.67 -2.66
CA HIS A 67 -0.18 -22.08 -2.84
C HIS A 67 -1.01 -22.65 -4.00
N ALA A 68 -0.51 -23.67 -4.72
CA ALA A 68 -1.16 -24.24 -5.90
C ALA A 68 -2.66 -24.57 -5.73
N PHE A 69 -3.10 -24.90 -4.51
CA PHE A 69 -4.49 -25.22 -4.18
C PHE A 69 -4.99 -24.43 -2.96
N LEU A 70 -4.34 -23.30 -2.65
CA LEU A 70 -4.72 -22.43 -1.54
C LEU A 70 -5.39 -21.16 -2.11
N ASN A 71 -5.06 -19.99 -1.58
CA ASN A 71 -5.68 -18.74 -1.97
C ASN A 71 -4.82 -17.94 -2.96
N PHE A 72 -5.45 -17.35 -3.97
CA PHE A 72 -4.77 -16.48 -4.93
C PHE A 72 -4.23 -15.19 -4.30
N GLY A 73 -4.95 -14.61 -3.33
CA GLY A 73 -4.51 -13.40 -2.62
C GLY A 73 -3.19 -13.61 -1.86
N ASP A 74 -2.95 -14.81 -1.33
CA ASP A 74 -1.69 -15.14 -0.66
C ASP A 74 -0.51 -15.14 -1.64
N ILE A 75 -0.73 -15.63 -2.88
CA ILE A 75 0.28 -15.57 -3.95
C ILE A 75 0.58 -14.12 -4.31
N LEU A 76 -0.46 -13.31 -4.49
CA LEU A 76 -0.30 -11.90 -4.86
C LEU A 76 0.55 -11.15 -3.82
N LYS A 77 0.29 -11.39 -2.52
CA LYS A 77 1.07 -10.83 -1.42
C LYS A 77 2.52 -11.35 -1.43
N GLU A 78 2.75 -12.67 -1.43
CA GLU A 78 4.12 -13.19 -1.43
C GLU A 78 4.95 -12.76 -2.66
N VAL A 79 4.31 -12.62 -3.83
CA VAL A 79 4.98 -12.11 -5.04
C VAL A 79 5.36 -10.63 -4.90
N ALA A 80 4.50 -9.79 -4.32
CA ALA A 80 4.81 -8.37 -4.12
C ALA A 80 6.02 -8.16 -3.18
N PHE A 81 6.14 -9.00 -2.15
CA PHE A 81 7.25 -8.99 -1.21
C PHE A 81 8.45 -9.85 -1.64
N SER A 82 8.42 -10.49 -2.81
CA SER A 82 9.56 -11.28 -3.29
C SER A 82 10.73 -10.36 -3.69
N PRO A 83 11.95 -10.58 -3.19
CA PRO A 83 13.11 -9.79 -3.60
C PRO A 83 13.50 -10.02 -5.07
N VAL A 84 13.15 -11.19 -5.65
CA VAL A 84 13.34 -11.47 -7.08
C VAL A 84 12.39 -10.62 -7.91
N MET A 85 11.11 -10.52 -7.50
CA MET A 85 10.13 -9.66 -8.17
C MET A 85 10.48 -8.19 -8.00
N GLY A 86 10.84 -7.80 -6.77
CA GLY A 86 11.38 -6.50 -6.37
C GLY A 86 12.41 -5.93 -7.32
N ARG A 87 13.43 -6.73 -7.62
CA ARG A 87 14.49 -6.34 -8.54
C ARG A 87 14.07 -6.39 -10.00
N TYR A 88 13.31 -7.41 -10.39
CA TYR A 88 12.88 -7.57 -11.78
C TYR A 88 11.99 -6.42 -12.24
N LEU A 89 11.04 -5.99 -11.39
CA LEU A 89 10.13 -4.88 -11.65
C LEU A 89 10.51 -3.59 -10.93
N THR A 90 11.73 -3.52 -10.40
CA THR A 90 12.39 -2.29 -9.94
C THR A 90 11.60 -1.49 -8.90
N HIS A 91 10.79 -2.15 -8.07
CA HIS A 91 10.17 -1.52 -6.90
C HIS A 91 11.01 -1.68 -5.63
N THR A 92 12.02 -2.56 -5.63
CA THR A 92 13.08 -2.51 -4.61
C THR A 92 13.84 -1.19 -4.71
N ASP A 93 14.03 -0.53 -3.57
CA ASP A 93 14.66 0.77 -3.38
C ASP A 93 13.94 1.91 -4.15
N SER A 94 12.71 1.68 -4.63
CA SER A 94 11.84 2.76 -5.12
C SER A 94 11.45 3.64 -3.94
N ALA A 95 11.64 4.95 -4.08
CA ALA A 95 11.43 5.92 -3.01
C ALA A 95 10.38 6.95 -3.42
N SER A 96 9.84 7.64 -2.41
CA SER A 96 8.99 8.80 -2.59
C SER A 96 9.72 9.94 -3.32
N TYR A 97 8.92 10.85 -3.88
CA TYR A 97 9.45 12.05 -4.52
C TYR A 97 10.21 12.93 -3.52
N ASP A 98 9.67 13.13 -2.33
CA ASP A 98 10.29 13.92 -1.26
C ASP A 98 11.68 13.42 -0.86
N TYR A 99 11.86 12.10 -0.82
CA TYR A 99 13.12 11.51 -0.44
C TYR A 99 14.16 11.58 -1.55
N SER A 100 13.77 11.33 -2.80
CA SER A 100 14.71 11.10 -3.91
C SER A 100 14.77 12.23 -4.96
N GLY A 101 13.80 13.14 -4.96
CA GLY A 101 13.58 14.13 -6.02
C GLY A 101 13.13 13.55 -7.37
N SER A 102 12.79 12.25 -7.40
CA SER A 102 12.40 11.51 -8.61
C SER A 102 11.05 10.82 -8.40
N PHE A 103 10.24 10.72 -9.45
CA PHE A 103 8.96 10.02 -9.36
C PHE A 103 9.16 8.52 -9.07
N PRO A 104 8.30 7.89 -8.24
CA PRO A 104 8.34 6.47 -7.97
C PRO A 104 8.31 5.61 -9.23
N ASN A 105 8.96 4.44 -9.16
CA ASN A 105 9.01 3.52 -10.29
C ASN A 105 7.66 2.82 -10.52
N GLU A 106 7.10 3.00 -11.71
CA GLU A 106 5.77 2.48 -12.07
C GLU A 106 5.74 1.03 -12.58
N ASN A 107 6.90 0.39 -12.80
CA ASN A 107 6.95 -0.92 -13.45
C ASN A 107 6.14 -1.97 -12.66
N PHE A 108 6.36 -2.11 -11.35
CA PHE A 108 5.60 -3.07 -10.56
C PHE A 108 4.10 -2.73 -10.50
N ALA A 109 3.76 -1.45 -10.32
CA ALA A 109 2.37 -0.98 -10.33
C ALA A 109 1.65 -1.34 -11.65
N ARG A 110 2.29 -1.11 -12.80
CA ARG A 110 1.77 -1.51 -14.11
C ARG A 110 1.57 -3.00 -14.21
N GLU A 111 2.56 -3.82 -13.83
CA GLU A 111 2.45 -5.27 -14.01
C GLU A 111 1.45 -5.91 -13.04
N VAL A 112 1.43 -5.47 -11.78
CA VAL A 112 0.50 -6.01 -10.78
C VAL A 112 -0.95 -5.75 -11.19
N MET A 113 -1.25 -4.58 -11.75
CA MET A 113 -2.57 -4.22 -12.27
C MET A 113 -2.85 -4.87 -13.64
N GLN A 114 -1.95 -4.73 -14.62
CA GLN A 114 -2.22 -5.11 -16.01
C GLN A 114 -2.05 -6.60 -16.30
N LEU A 115 -1.10 -7.29 -15.65
CA LEU A 115 -0.73 -8.68 -15.98
C LEU A 115 -1.11 -9.64 -14.88
N PHE A 116 -1.06 -9.21 -13.62
CA PHE A 116 -1.22 -10.11 -12.48
C PHE A 116 -2.60 -10.07 -11.82
N THR A 117 -3.45 -9.07 -12.12
CA THR A 117 -4.77 -8.96 -11.48
C THR A 117 -5.90 -8.51 -12.43
N ILE A 118 -6.11 -7.21 -12.61
CA ILE A 118 -7.34 -6.64 -13.19
C ILE A 118 -7.31 -6.54 -14.72
N GLY A 119 -6.13 -6.54 -15.33
CA GLY A 119 -5.99 -6.30 -16.78
C GLY A 119 -6.23 -4.85 -17.16
N VAL A 120 -6.13 -4.53 -18.45
CA VAL A 120 -6.28 -3.15 -18.99
C VAL A 120 -7.69 -2.79 -19.46
N LYS A 121 -8.63 -3.72 -19.43
CA LYS A 121 -10.01 -3.53 -19.93
C LYS A 121 -11.00 -4.11 -18.96
N LYS A 122 -12.09 -3.41 -18.67
CA LYS A 122 -13.19 -3.96 -17.88
C LYS A 122 -13.79 -5.17 -18.60
N LEU A 123 -14.06 -6.23 -17.85
CA LEU A 123 -14.51 -7.51 -18.38
C LEU A 123 -15.94 -7.82 -17.90
N GLN A 124 -16.74 -8.34 -18.82
CA GLN A 124 -18.01 -8.97 -18.50
C GLN A 124 -17.75 -10.34 -17.82
N PRO A 125 -18.75 -10.92 -17.12
CA PRO A 125 -18.61 -12.24 -16.49
C PRO A 125 -18.22 -13.37 -17.45
N ASP A 126 -18.52 -13.23 -18.74
CA ASP A 126 -18.16 -14.18 -19.80
C ASP A 126 -16.74 -13.97 -20.38
N GLY A 127 -16.02 -12.96 -19.90
CA GLY A 127 -14.66 -12.62 -20.33
C GLY A 127 -14.56 -11.81 -21.62
N SER A 128 -15.68 -11.29 -22.14
CA SER A 128 -15.71 -10.26 -23.18
C SER A 128 -15.47 -8.86 -22.59
N SER A 129 -14.99 -7.91 -23.40
CA SER A 129 -14.74 -6.54 -22.95
C SER A 129 -16.06 -5.78 -22.72
N VAL A 130 -16.13 -4.97 -21.68
CA VAL A 130 -17.18 -3.96 -21.51
C VAL A 130 -16.96 -2.86 -22.55
N VAL A 131 -18.04 -2.48 -23.24
CA VAL A 131 -18.01 -1.46 -24.30
C VAL A 131 -18.99 -0.36 -23.95
N ASP A 132 -18.53 0.89 -23.99
CA ASP A 132 -19.33 2.10 -23.85
C ASP A 132 -19.11 3.02 -25.07
N ASP A 133 -20.19 3.51 -25.67
CA ASP A 133 -20.19 4.26 -26.94
C ASP A 133 -19.26 3.67 -28.04
N GLY A 134 -19.26 2.34 -28.16
CA GLY A 134 -18.44 1.61 -29.14
C GLY A 134 -16.94 1.54 -28.83
N LYS A 135 -16.49 2.02 -27.66
CA LYS A 135 -15.11 1.91 -27.17
C LYS A 135 -15.03 0.98 -25.96
N GLU A 136 -13.96 0.20 -25.89
CA GLU A 136 -13.70 -0.62 -24.71
C GLU A 136 -13.37 0.26 -23.51
N VAL A 137 -13.94 -0.09 -22.36
CA VAL A 137 -13.75 0.66 -21.11
C VAL A 137 -12.45 0.20 -20.44
N SER A 138 -11.55 1.15 -20.15
CA SER A 138 -10.32 0.87 -19.40
C SER A 138 -10.65 0.52 -17.95
N THR A 139 -9.83 -0.33 -17.34
CA THR A 139 -9.88 -0.63 -15.90
C THR A 139 -9.34 0.50 -15.05
N TYR A 140 -8.34 1.21 -15.55
CA TYR A 140 -7.65 2.30 -14.88
C TYR A 140 -7.03 3.27 -15.90
N GLY A 141 -6.70 4.48 -15.47
CA GLY A 141 -5.99 5.50 -16.23
C GLY A 141 -4.53 5.66 -15.78
N THR A 142 -3.92 6.78 -16.15
CA THR A 142 -2.53 7.08 -15.78
C THR A 142 -2.41 7.44 -14.29
N GLU A 143 -3.41 8.13 -13.75
CA GLU A 143 -3.41 8.60 -12.35
C GLU A 143 -3.38 7.44 -11.36
N GLU A 144 -4.17 6.39 -11.59
CA GLU A 144 -4.20 5.21 -10.73
C GLU A 144 -2.88 4.44 -10.76
N ILE A 145 -2.15 4.46 -11.89
CA ILE A 145 -0.82 3.84 -11.99
C ILE A 145 0.19 4.60 -11.14
N LEU A 146 0.14 5.94 -11.16
CA LEU A 146 1.03 6.78 -10.35
C LEU A 146 0.71 6.64 -8.85
N ASN A 147 -0.56 6.59 -8.47
CA ASN A 147 -0.98 6.31 -7.09
C ASN A 147 -0.52 4.92 -6.64
N ALA A 148 -0.71 3.89 -7.47
CA ALA A 148 -0.23 2.54 -7.19
C ALA A 148 1.30 2.49 -7.06
N ALA A 149 2.05 3.24 -7.88
CA ALA A 149 3.51 3.30 -7.79
C ALA A 149 3.97 3.89 -6.44
N ARG A 150 3.23 4.87 -5.91
CA ARG A 150 3.50 5.47 -4.58
C ARG A 150 3.29 4.45 -3.45
N VAL A 151 2.28 3.57 -3.54
CA VAL A 151 2.06 2.48 -2.57
C VAL A 151 3.27 1.53 -2.47
N PHE A 152 3.97 1.30 -3.59
CA PHE A 152 5.13 0.38 -3.62
C PHE A 152 6.49 1.06 -3.41
N THR A 153 6.50 2.29 -2.89
CA THR A 153 7.73 2.91 -2.38
C THR A 153 8.13 2.31 -1.02
N GLY A 154 9.39 2.42 -0.61
CA GLY A 154 9.81 1.94 0.70
C GLY A 154 10.26 0.48 0.75
N PHE A 155 10.15 -0.29 -0.33
CA PHE A 155 10.54 -1.70 -0.31
C PHE A 155 12.05 -1.86 -0.38
N VAL A 156 12.66 -2.42 0.67
CA VAL A 156 14.10 -2.62 0.77
C VAL A 156 14.44 -4.07 1.05
N GLN A 157 15.65 -4.47 0.67
CA GLN A 157 16.14 -5.82 0.95
C GLN A 157 16.50 -5.97 2.42
N GLN A 158 16.21 -7.15 2.99
CA GLN A 158 16.70 -7.48 4.32
C GLN A 158 18.22 -7.56 4.37
N ALA A 159 18.75 -7.37 5.58
CA ALA A 159 20.16 -7.63 5.84
C ALA A 159 20.53 -9.07 5.42
N ARG A 160 21.78 -9.24 5.00
CA ARG A 160 22.32 -10.56 4.65
C ARG A 160 22.29 -11.47 5.89
N ARG A 161 22.03 -12.75 5.66
CA ARG A 161 22.25 -13.82 6.62
C ARG A 161 23.71 -14.20 6.44
N ASP A 162 24.60 -13.61 7.24
CA ASP A 162 26.08 -13.69 7.12
C ASP A 162 26.69 -15.08 6.76
N ASN A 163 25.93 -16.17 6.90
CA ASN A 163 26.28 -17.56 6.61
C ASN A 163 25.63 -18.19 5.35
N VAL A 164 24.75 -17.51 4.61
CA VAL A 164 24.02 -18.06 3.44
C VAL A 164 24.38 -17.35 2.15
N GLU A 165 24.43 -16.01 2.12
CA GLU A 165 24.68 -15.29 0.87
C GLU A 165 26.19 -15.15 0.56
N TYR A 166 26.61 -15.65 -0.61
CA TYR A 166 27.94 -15.38 -1.17
C TYR A 166 28.05 -13.95 -1.77
N HIS A 167 26.91 -13.35 -2.14
CA HIS A 167 26.78 -11.98 -2.64
C HIS A 167 26.38 -11.01 -1.52
N SER A 168 26.55 -9.70 -1.73
CA SER A 168 26.26 -8.66 -0.73
C SER A 168 24.77 -8.42 -0.45
N THR A 169 23.86 -9.24 -0.98
CA THR A 169 22.42 -8.94 -1.03
C THR A 169 21.55 -10.16 -0.76
N ASN A 170 20.52 -10.00 0.07
CA ASN A 170 19.54 -11.04 0.40
C ASN A 170 18.46 -11.12 -0.70
N LEU A 171 18.43 -12.24 -1.42
CA LEU A 171 17.49 -12.50 -2.53
C LEU A 171 16.52 -13.66 -2.23
N ILE A 172 16.42 -14.06 -0.98
CA ILE A 172 15.62 -15.22 -0.57
C ILE A 172 14.54 -14.79 0.42
N ASP A 173 14.90 -13.98 1.42
CA ASP A 173 13.94 -13.52 2.40
C ASP A 173 13.06 -12.40 1.82
N PRO A 174 11.77 -12.31 2.22
CA PRO A 174 10.88 -11.28 1.75
C PRO A 174 11.45 -9.88 1.95
N LEU A 175 11.14 -8.95 1.04
CA LEU A 175 11.42 -7.53 1.22
C LEU A 175 10.80 -7.03 2.52
N VAL A 176 11.44 -6.05 3.13
CA VAL A 176 10.89 -5.28 4.25
C VAL A 176 10.58 -3.88 3.77
N VAL A 177 9.86 -3.11 4.59
CA VAL A 177 9.52 -1.73 4.28
C VAL A 177 10.32 -0.77 5.14
N ASP A 178 10.82 0.28 4.53
CA ASP A 178 11.47 1.42 5.16
C ASP A 178 10.53 2.63 5.09
N PRO A 179 9.92 3.04 6.22
CA PRO A 179 9.02 4.19 6.24
C PRO A 179 9.71 5.52 5.90
N GLU A 180 11.04 5.64 6.01
CA GLU A 180 11.76 6.89 5.73
C GLU A 180 11.70 7.26 4.24
N ILE A 181 11.66 6.27 3.37
CA ILE A 181 11.66 6.47 1.91
C ILE A 181 10.29 6.17 1.28
N HIS A 182 9.29 5.84 2.10
CA HIS A 182 7.92 5.59 1.67
C HIS A 182 7.14 6.90 1.50
N ASP A 183 6.22 6.92 0.55
CA ASP A 183 5.36 8.06 0.27
C ASP A 183 4.29 8.21 1.37
N VAL A 184 4.27 9.36 2.06
CA VAL A 184 3.34 9.63 3.18
C VAL A 184 2.02 10.26 2.73
N TYR A 185 1.93 10.67 1.47
CA TYR A 185 0.80 11.45 0.98
C TYR A 185 -0.42 10.58 0.69
N PRO A 186 -1.63 11.17 0.61
CA PRO A 186 -2.86 10.48 0.23
C PRO A 186 -2.75 9.76 -1.11
N LYS A 187 -3.27 8.54 -1.17
CA LYS A 187 -3.27 7.68 -2.37
C LYS A 187 -4.68 7.21 -2.65
N HIS A 188 -5.07 7.34 -3.92
CA HIS A 188 -6.38 6.87 -4.38
C HIS A 188 -6.42 5.35 -4.51
N ASP A 189 -7.60 4.79 -4.28
CA ASP A 189 -7.96 3.45 -4.71
C ASP A 189 -8.27 3.44 -6.23
N LEU A 190 -8.82 2.33 -6.74
CA LEU A 190 -9.18 2.20 -8.17
C LEU A 190 -10.59 2.71 -8.50
N GLU A 191 -11.33 3.18 -7.50
CA GLU A 191 -12.72 3.60 -7.60
C GLU A 191 -12.88 5.12 -7.44
N GLY A 192 -11.77 5.83 -7.20
CA GLY A 192 -11.73 7.29 -7.02
C GLY A 192 -11.93 7.74 -5.58
N ASN A 193 -11.86 6.82 -4.62
CA ASN A 193 -11.80 7.12 -3.19
C ASN A 193 -10.35 7.05 -2.71
N PHE A 194 -10.09 7.36 -1.44
CA PHE A 194 -8.78 7.13 -0.85
C PHE A 194 -8.66 5.70 -0.33
N LEU A 195 -7.45 5.14 -0.41
CA LEU A 195 -7.16 3.77 0.04
C LEU A 195 -7.47 3.53 1.53
N GLY A 196 -7.44 4.60 2.32
CA GLY A 196 -7.76 4.59 3.75
C GLY A 196 -9.25 4.77 4.07
N ASP A 197 -10.12 4.98 3.08
CA ASP A 197 -11.53 5.21 3.33
C ASP A 197 -12.20 3.96 3.92
N GLY A 198 -13.09 4.18 4.90
CA GLY A 198 -13.78 3.11 5.62
C GLY A 198 -12.99 2.49 6.78
N PHE A 199 -11.73 2.88 6.99
CA PHE A 199 -10.95 2.50 8.17
C PHE A 199 -11.18 3.48 9.34
N PRO A 200 -11.15 3.01 10.60
CA PRO A 200 -11.25 3.88 11.77
C PRO A 200 -10.01 4.75 11.93
N LEU A 201 -10.16 5.88 12.61
CA LEU A 201 -9.01 6.70 12.99
C LEU A 201 -8.15 5.96 14.00
N CYS A 202 -6.82 6.08 13.92
CA CYS A 202 -5.92 5.37 14.83
C CYS A 202 -6.11 5.73 16.31
N ASP A 203 -6.63 6.92 16.62
CA ASP A 203 -6.97 7.33 17.99
C ASP A 203 -8.31 6.73 18.49
N GLU A 204 -9.12 6.19 17.57
CA GLU A 204 -10.37 5.48 17.87
C GLU A 204 -10.16 3.97 17.96
N VAL A 205 -9.06 3.46 17.38
CA VAL A 205 -8.66 2.07 17.55
C VAL A 205 -8.19 1.89 18.99
N GLY A 206 -8.78 0.93 19.68
CA GLY A 206 -8.51 0.72 21.10
C GLY A 206 -7.04 0.39 21.39
N SER A 207 -6.73 0.17 22.67
CA SER A 207 -5.36 -0.09 23.11
C SER A 207 -4.72 -1.32 22.45
N PHE A 208 -3.43 -1.56 22.69
CA PHE A 208 -2.75 -2.80 22.27
C PHE A 208 -3.40 -4.10 22.81
N LEU A 209 -4.34 -4.00 23.75
CA LEU A 209 -5.14 -5.10 24.28
C LEU A 209 -6.47 -5.29 23.55
N SER A 210 -6.78 -4.48 22.54
CA SER A 210 -8.03 -4.56 21.80
C SER A 210 -8.03 -5.69 20.78
N LYS A 211 -9.23 -6.20 20.52
CA LYS A 211 -9.48 -7.23 19.51
C LYS A 211 -8.86 -6.84 18.17
N GLY A 212 -8.20 -7.80 17.52
CA GLY A 212 -7.51 -7.61 16.25
C GLY A 212 -6.05 -7.16 16.37
N ALA A 213 -5.61 -6.74 17.57
CA ALA A 213 -4.18 -6.51 17.84
C ALA A 213 -3.38 -7.78 17.55
N THR A 214 -2.27 -7.64 16.84
CA THR A 214 -1.41 -8.78 16.47
C THR A 214 -0.04 -8.64 17.13
N PHE A 215 0.50 -9.74 17.60
CA PHE A 215 1.81 -9.82 18.25
C PHE A 215 2.69 -10.83 17.53
N GLU A 216 3.82 -10.38 17.01
CA GLU A 216 4.77 -11.23 16.29
C GLU A 216 6.07 -11.39 17.09
N LEU A 217 6.53 -12.63 17.27
CA LEU A 217 7.77 -12.93 17.96
C LEU A 217 8.95 -12.44 17.12
N VAL A 218 9.70 -11.49 17.66
CA VAL A 218 10.84 -10.87 16.94
C VAL A 218 12.20 -11.22 17.55
N ASP A 219 12.27 -11.53 18.85
CA ASP A 219 13.55 -11.81 19.50
C ASP A 219 13.41 -12.64 20.78
N LEU A 220 14.49 -13.30 21.18
CA LEU A 220 14.67 -13.99 22.45
C LEU A 220 15.90 -13.41 23.14
N VAL A 221 15.70 -12.66 24.21
CA VAL A 221 16.74 -11.87 24.86
C VAL A 221 16.89 -12.23 26.35
N ASP A 222 18.14 -12.24 26.81
CA ASP A 222 18.47 -12.49 28.22
C ASP A 222 18.33 -11.22 29.11
N ALA A 223 18.18 -10.04 28.49
CA ALA A 223 18.05 -8.77 29.17
C ALA A 223 16.93 -7.92 28.56
N VAL A 224 16.21 -7.18 29.40
CA VAL A 224 15.10 -6.32 28.96
C VAL A 224 15.62 -5.21 28.03
N PRO A 225 15.18 -5.17 26.76
CA PRO A 225 15.59 -4.12 25.83
C PRO A 225 14.99 -2.77 26.21
N LYS A 226 15.55 -1.67 25.68
CA LYS A 226 14.94 -0.34 25.83
C LYS A 226 13.60 -0.29 25.07
N SER A 227 12.64 0.46 25.63
CA SER A 227 11.33 0.71 25.01
C SER A 227 10.48 -0.55 24.77
N VAL A 228 10.54 -1.51 25.70
CA VAL A 228 9.71 -2.72 25.69
C VAL A 228 8.87 -2.77 26.97
N LEU A 229 7.57 -3.03 26.82
CA LEU A 229 6.66 -3.23 27.96
C LEU A 229 6.81 -4.67 28.48
N VAL A 230 7.34 -4.85 29.69
CA VAL A 230 7.39 -6.17 30.33
C VAL A 230 6.01 -6.50 30.88
N LEU A 231 5.43 -7.61 30.42
CA LEU A 231 4.08 -8.00 30.81
C LEU A 231 4.07 -8.65 32.20
N ASN A 232 3.02 -8.36 32.97
CA ASN A 232 2.79 -9.01 34.25
C ASN A 232 2.43 -10.49 34.04
N ILE A 233 3.05 -11.40 34.80
CA ILE A 233 2.79 -12.84 34.68
C ILE A 233 1.32 -13.24 34.82
N HIS A 234 0.51 -12.42 35.50
CA HIS A 234 -0.91 -12.67 35.70
C HIS A 234 -1.82 -11.90 34.73
N SER A 235 -1.28 -11.25 33.70
CA SER A 235 -2.09 -10.60 32.66
C SER A 235 -2.56 -11.62 31.62
N ALA A 236 -3.71 -11.35 30.99
CA ALA A 236 -4.24 -12.23 29.95
C ALA A 236 -3.29 -12.29 28.75
N LEU A 237 -2.70 -11.15 28.36
CA LEU A 237 -1.76 -11.08 27.26
C LEU A 237 -0.48 -11.89 27.55
N TYR A 238 0.05 -11.83 28.78
CA TYR A 238 1.18 -12.67 29.18
C TYR A 238 0.87 -14.16 28.97
N GLN A 239 -0.31 -14.61 29.42
CA GLN A 239 -0.68 -16.03 29.33
C GLN A 239 -0.72 -16.50 27.88
N LEU A 240 -1.30 -15.69 26.98
CA LEU A 240 -1.35 -15.99 25.54
C LEU A 240 0.04 -16.07 24.91
N LEU A 241 0.95 -15.15 25.27
CA LEU A 241 2.28 -15.10 24.67
C LEU A 241 3.29 -16.06 25.32
N SER A 242 2.99 -16.58 26.52
CA SER A 242 3.90 -17.46 27.28
C SER A 242 4.14 -18.82 26.62
N GLU A 243 3.27 -19.24 25.70
CA GLU A 243 3.47 -20.45 24.87
C GLU A 243 4.45 -20.24 23.71
N LEU A 244 5.00 -19.02 23.58
CA LEU A 244 5.89 -18.61 22.50
C LEU A 244 5.30 -18.81 21.09
N PRO A 245 4.04 -18.41 20.82
CA PRO A 245 3.51 -18.45 19.46
C PRO A 245 4.37 -17.56 18.55
N ARG A 246 4.60 -17.99 17.30
CA ARG A 246 5.34 -17.15 16.33
C ARG A 246 4.59 -15.85 16.03
N SER A 247 3.27 -15.92 15.95
CA SER A 247 2.38 -14.78 15.84
C SER A 247 1.02 -15.13 16.44
N ILE A 248 0.34 -14.16 17.03
CA ILE A 248 -1.03 -14.29 17.54
C ILE A 248 -1.82 -13.00 17.30
N THR A 249 -3.09 -13.13 16.93
CA THR A 249 -4.05 -12.03 16.83
C THR A 249 -5.08 -12.18 17.95
N LEU A 250 -5.42 -11.09 18.64
CA LEU A 250 -6.39 -11.12 19.73
C LEU A 250 -7.81 -11.29 19.18
N ASP A 251 -8.51 -12.32 19.63
CA ASP A 251 -9.89 -12.60 19.22
C ASP A 251 -10.94 -11.75 19.97
N GLU A 252 -10.55 -11.16 21.09
CA GLU A 252 -11.37 -10.32 21.96
C GLU A 252 -10.53 -9.24 22.66
N ASP A 253 -11.21 -8.24 23.24
CA ASP A 253 -10.56 -7.24 24.07
C ASP A 253 -10.09 -7.86 25.38
N LEU A 254 -8.83 -7.60 25.75
CA LEU A 254 -8.25 -8.06 27.01
C LEU A 254 -8.32 -6.96 28.07
N ALA A 255 -8.62 -7.35 29.31
CA ALA A 255 -8.54 -6.44 30.44
C ALA A 255 -7.07 -6.12 30.75
N CYS A 256 -6.74 -4.83 30.86
CA CYS A 256 -5.41 -4.41 31.26
C CYS A 256 -5.09 -4.82 32.70
N ARG A 257 -3.80 -5.07 32.96
CA ARG A 257 -3.30 -5.31 34.31
C ARG A 257 -2.03 -4.51 34.60
N GLU A 258 -2.04 -3.78 35.72
CA GLU A 258 -0.88 -3.09 36.29
C GLU A 258 -0.18 -2.20 35.24
N GLU A 259 1.06 -2.51 34.85
CA GLU A 259 1.83 -1.73 33.88
C GLU A 259 1.12 -1.58 32.53
N GLU A 260 0.32 -2.57 32.13
CA GLU A 260 -0.48 -2.51 30.91
C GLU A 260 -1.54 -1.41 30.95
N CYS A 261 -2.10 -1.09 32.12
CA CYS A 261 -3.17 -0.10 32.27
C CYS A 261 -2.66 1.35 32.19
N THR A 262 -1.38 1.56 32.47
CA THR A 262 -0.73 2.87 32.42
C THR A 262 0.28 2.96 31.30
N ALA A 263 0.37 1.93 30.45
CA ALA A 263 1.24 1.93 29.30
C ALA A 263 0.79 3.04 28.35
N GLY A 264 1.73 3.89 27.94
CA GLY A 264 1.51 4.84 26.87
C GLY A 264 1.53 4.13 25.51
N MET A 265 2.23 4.71 24.54
CA MET A 265 2.42 4.07 23.24
C MET A 265 3.25 2.78 23.38
N VAL A 266 2.63 1.65 23.10
CA VAL A 266 3.27 0.33 23.08
C VAL A 266 3.63 0.00 21.63
N SER A 267 4.88 -0.38 21.40
CA SER A 267 5.34 -0.94 20.12
C SER A 267 5.89 -2.37 20.27
N ARG A 268 6.34 -2.72 21.48
CA ARG A 268 6.87 -4.03 21.83
C ARG A 268 6.48 -4.44 23.23
N VAL A 269 6.19 -5.72 23.41
CA VAL A 269 5.92 -6.34 24.71
C VAL A 269 6.89 -7.50 24.96
N MET A 270 7.11 -7.86 26.22
CA MET A 270 8.01 -8.94 26.60
C MET A 270 7.38 -9.91 27.60
N VAL A 271 7.55 -11.21 27.33
CA VAL A 271 7.12 -12.33 28.17
C VAL A 271 8.27 -13.32 28.33
N GLY A 272 8.75 -13.53 29.56
CA GLY A 272 9.73 -14.59 29.86
C GLY A 272 11.00 -14.61 28.99
N GLY A 273 11.52 -13.46 28.56
CA GLY A 273 12.69 -13.38 27.65
C GLY A 273 12.32 -13.18 26.18
N ALA A 274 11.09 -13.50 25.78
CA ALA A 274 10.62 -13.33 24.42
C ALA A 274 10.06 -11.93 24.18
N VAL A 275 10.47 -11.30 23.08
CA VAL A 275 10.04 -9.97 22.66
C VAL A 275 9.09 -10.11 21.49
N TYR A 276 7.92 -9.52 21.64
CA TYR A 276 6.89 -9.45 20.63
C TYR A 276 6.76 -8.03 20.11
N LYS A 277 6.72 -7.87 18.79
CA LYS A 277 6.31 -6.63 18.12
C LYS A 277 4.79 -6.55 18.13
N TYR A 278 4.25 -5.44 18.61
CA TYR A 278 2.82 -5.13 18.51
C TYR A 278 2.53 -4.50 17.14
N ASN A 279 1.56 -5.06 16.44
CA ASN A 279 1.02 -4.54 15.20
C ASN A 279 -0.47 -4.18 15.44
N PRO A 280 -0.85 -2.89 15.39
CA PRO A 280 -2.24 -2.48 15.58
C PRO A 280 -3.13 -3.01 14.44
N PRO A 281 -4.44 -3.14 14.66
CA PRO A 281 -5.41 -3.27 13.57
C PRO A 281 -5.22 -2.14 12.54
N PRO A 282 -5.52 -2.37 11.25
CA PRO A 282 -5.45 -1.31 10.25
C PRO A 282 -6.31 -0.11 10.64
N CYS A 283 -5.69 1.06 10.61
CA CYS A 283 -6.28 2.34 10.98
C CYS A 283 -5.61 3.44 10.17
N VAL A 284 -6.25 4.61 10.13
CA VAL A 284 -5.77 5.75 9.37
C VAL A 284 -5.63 7.00 10.24
N TYR A 285 -4.79 7.92 9.80
CA TYR A 285 -4.75 9.29 10.28
C TYR A 285 -5.35 10.18 9.21
N LEU A 286 -5.77 11.37 9.60
CA LEU A 286 -6.05 12.42 8.63
C LEU A 286 -4.74 13.12 8.23
N HIS A 287 -4.55 13.34 6.93
CA HIS A 287 -3.29 13.86 6.37
C HIS A 287 -2.91 15.22 6.96
N TYR A 288 -3.85 16.17 6.92
CA TYR A 288 -3.61 17.50 7.45
C TYR A 288 -3.88 17.56 8.96
N ASP A 289 -2.95 18.16 9.70
CA ASP A 289 -3.09 18.35 11.14
C ASP A 289 -3.90 19.61 11.45
N VAL A 290 -5.10 19.41 12.00
CA VAL A 290 -5.99 20.51 12.43
C VAL A 290 -5.49 21.20 13.69
N ASP A 291 -4.65 20.56 14.51
CA ASP A 291 -4.12 21.18 15.73
C ASP A 291 -3.12 22.30 15.40
N LEU A 292 -2.44 22.22 14.24
CA LEU A 292 -1.62 23.31 13.71
C LEU A 292 -2.46 24.51 13.26
N MET A 293 -3.77 24.31 13.00
CA MET A 293 -4.71 25.35 12.60
C MET A 293 -5.52 25.93 13.78
N GLY A 294 -5.38 25.37 14.99
CA GLY A 294 -6.15 25.75 16.18
C GLY A 294 -7.66 25.50 16.07
N ASP A 295 -8.39 25.71 17.17
CA ASP A 295 -9.85 25.47 17.27
C ASP A 295 -10.71 26.27 16.27
N GLN A 296 -10.14 27.30 15.65
CA GLN A 296 -10.80 28.17 14.67
C GLN A 296 -10.47 27.79 13.21
N GLY A 297 -9.57 26.83 13.00
CA GLY A 297 -9.18 26.36 11.66
C GLY A 297 -8.34 27.36 10.87
N PHE A 298 -7.60 28.27 11.49
CA PHE A 298 -6.69 29.21 10.83
C PHE A 298 -5.33 29.21 11.53
N ALA A 299 -4.24 29.05 10.80
CA ALA A 299 -2.90 29.26 11.35
C ALA A 299 -2.44 30.69 11.03
N ASP A 300 -1.89 31.40 12.01
CA ASP A 300 -1.47 32.80 11.88
C ASP A 300 0.05 32.93 12.09
N THR A 301 0.65 33.96 11.49
CA THR A 301 2.06 34.30 11.64
C THR A 301 2.26 35.81 11.80
N ILE A 302 3.38 36.18 12.41
CA ILE A 302 3.82 37.57 12.52
C ILE A 302 5.03 37.81 11.61
N GLY A 303 4.84 38.69 10.62
CA GLY A 303 5.88 39.03 9.64
C GLY A 303 6.95 39.97 10.18
N GLU A 304 7.98 40.22 9.38
CA GLU A 304 9.01 41.21 9.71
C GLU A 304 8.46 42.65 9.67
N ALA A 305 8.99 43.53 10.51
CA ALA A 305 8.54 44.91 10.56
C ALA A 305 8.82 45.65 9.24
N GLY A 306 7.85 46.42 8.75
CA GLY A 306 7.98 47.12 7.47
C GLY A 306 7.67 46.28 6.23
N THR A 307 7.13 45.08 6.39
CA THR A 307 6.63 44.23 5.30
C THR A 307 5.09 44.27 5.23
N LEU A 308 4.50 43.65 4.20
CA LEU A 308 3.06 43.41 4.06
C LEU A 308 2.79 41.92 4.04
N CYS A 309 1.56 41.54 4.41
CA CYS A 309 1.06 40.21 4.12
C CYS A 309 1.08 39.93 2.61
N ALA A 310 1.31 38.67 2.25
CA ALA A 310 1.15 38.21 0.87
C ALA A 310 -0.31 38.35 0.42
N ASP A 311 -0.53 38.46 -0.89
CA ASP A 311 -1.88 38.56 -1.44
C ASP A 311 -2.74 37.37 -0.98
N GLY A 312 -3.95 37.66 -0.46
CA GLY A 312 -4.87 36.63 0.04
C GLY A 312 -4.66 36.20 1.50
N THR A 313 -3.59 36.64 2.18
CA THR A 313 -3.30 36.28 3.58
C THR A 313 -3.74 37.32 4.62
N LEU A 314 -4.40 38.39 4.15
CA LEU A 314 -4.92 39.45 5.01
C LEU A 314 -6.08 38.94 5.87
N ILE A 315 -6.05 39.31 7.15
CA ILE A 315 -7.12 39.00 8.09
C ILE A 315 -8.31 39.95 7.84
N SER A 316 -9.46 39.41 7.47
CA SER A 316 -10.58 40.20 6.95
C SER A 316 -11.46 40.87 8.02
N SER A 317 -11.26 40.56 9.30
CA SER A 317 -12.11 41.06 10.39
C SER A 317 -11.30 41.48 11.61
N TYR A 318 -11.85 42.41 12.40
CA TYR A 318 -11.24 42.82 13.67
C TYR A 318 -11.22 41.68 14.69
N ASP A 319 -12.29 40.88 14.74
CA ASP A 319 -12.42 39.76 15.66
C ASP A 319 -11.38 38.67 15.34
N ASP A 320 -11.19 38.38 14.06
CA ASP A 320 -10.13 37.47 13.58
C ASP A 320 -8.74 38.01 13.94
N CYS A 321 -8.51 39.33 13.81
CA CYS A 321 -7.22 39.95 14.16
C CYS A 321 -6.94 39.88 15.67
N LEU A 322 -7.99 39.98 16.48
CA LEU A 322 -7.94 39.80 17.93
C LEU A 322 -7.60 38.36 18.30
N GLU A 323 -8.21 37.38 17.64
CA GLU A 323 -7.95 35.96 17.85
C GLU A 323 -6.54 35.57 17.40
N ALA A 324 -6.13 36.00 16.19
CA ALA A 324 -4.78 35.80 15.67
C ALA A 324 -3.70 36.39 16.58
N SER A 325 -3.96 37.57 17.14
CA SER A 325 -3.03 38.17 18.10
C SER A 325 -2.89 37.32 19.38
N LYS A 326 -3.99 36.71 19.85
CA LYS A 326 -3.98 35.83 21.03
C LYS A 326 -3.32 34.49 20.74
N SER A 327 -3.58 33.88 19.58
CA SER A 327 -3.00 32.59 19.17
C SER A 327 -1.47 32.69 19.07
N LEU A 328 -0.96 33.83 18.62
CA LEU A 328 0.47 34.17 18.57
C LEU A 328 1.08 34.54 19.93
N GLY A 329 0.30 34.49 21.02
CA GLY A 329 0.75 34.84 22.37
C GLY A 329 1.07 36.34 22.56
N LEU A 330 0.50 37.21 21.73
CA LEU A 330 0.73 38.65 21.79
C LEU A 330 -0.19 39.31 22.82
N GLU A 331 0.29 40.38 23.47
CA GLU A 331 -0.51 41.12 24.44
C GLU A 331 -1.50 42.04 23.73
N VAL A 332 -2.80 41.82 23.95
CA VAL A 332 -3.86 42.64 23.36
C VAL A 332 -4.42 43.63 24.38
N ALA A 333 -3.60 44.62 24.74
CA ALA A 333 -4.02 45.74 25.57
C ALA A 333 -4.26 47.00 24.71
N ASN A 334 -5.46 47.56 24.80
CA ASN A 334 -5.88 48.79 24.10
C ASN A 334 -5.66 48.75 22.58
N PRO A 335 -6.29 47.85 21.80
CA PRO A 335 -6.09 47.77 20.35
C PRO A 335 -6.39 49.10 19.63
N TRP A 336 -5.73 49.36 18.51
CA TRP A 336 -6.04 50.47 17.61
C TRP A 336 -6.91 49.97 16.47
N VAL A 337 -7.99 50.68 16.15
CA VAL A 337 -8.85 50.43 15.01
C VAL A 337 -9.01 51.73 14.24
N GLY A 338 -8.85 51.69 12.91
CA GLY A 338 -9.10 52.87 12.10
C GLY A 338 -8.82 52.66 10.63
N ASN A 339 -8.76 53.77 9.90
CA ASN A 339 -8.42 53.82 8.48
C ASN A 339 -7.31 54.85 8.29
N TYR A 340 -6.08 54.40 8.18
CA TYR A 340 -4.91 55.27 8.02
C TYR A 340 -3.93 54.72 7.00
N GLY A 341 -3.62 55.52 5.97
CA GLY A 341 -2.82 55.09 4.82
C GLY A 341 -1.33 54.82 5.10
N LYS A 342 -0.84 54.99 6.35
CA LYS A 342 0.54 54.62 6.74
C LYS A 342 0.60 53.45 7.72
N VAL A 343 -0.54 52.85 8.05
CA VAL A 343 -0.58 51.60 8.80
C VAL A 343 -0.78 50.49 7.75
N PRO A 344 -0.15 49.32 7.90
CA PRO A 344 -0.42 48.19 7.00
C PRO A 344 -1.93 47.90 6.91
N PRO A 345 -2.44 47.42 5.77
CA PRO A 345 -3.81 46.93 5.69
C PRO A 345 -4.04 45.82 6.72
N SER A 346 -5.28 45.67 7.18
CA SER A 346 -5.68 44.57 8.06
C SER A 346 -4.93 44.60 9.41
N CYS A 347 -4.38 43.47 9.86
CA CYS A 347 -3.87 43.24 11.20
C CYS A 347 -2.36 43.48 11.27
N SER A 348 -1.89 44.22 12.27
CA SER A 348 -0.46 44.44 12.52
C SER A 348 -0.15 44.70 13.99
N TYR A 349 1.11 44.56 14.38
CA TYR A 349 1.56 44.61 15.77
C TYR A 349 2.89 45.34 15.93
N ASN A 350 3.02 46.12 17.01
CA ASN A 350 4.27 46.76 17.44
C ASN A 350 4.40 46.87 18.97
N GLY A 351 3.85 45.90 19.71
CA GLY A 351 3.58 46.02 21.15
C GLY A 351 2.15 46.49 21.47
N ARG A 352 1.37 46.79 20.43
CA ARG A 352 -0.07 47.04 20.45
C ARG A 352 -0.66 46.47 19.16
N MET A 353 -1.80 45.78 19.26
CA MET A 353 -2.56 45.33 18.10
C MET A 353 -3.18 46.50 17.34
N HIS A 354 -3.04 46.50 16.02
CA HIS A 354 -3.61 47.48 15.09
C HIS A 354 -4.45 46.76 14.04
N TYR A 355 -5.71 47.17 13.87
CA TYR A 355 -6.58 46.73 12.78
C TYR A 355 -6.93 47.92 11.88
N ASN A 356 -6.46 47.89 10.63
CA ASN A 356 -6.64 48.94 9.65
C ASN A 356 -7.65 48.51 8.57
N GLU A 357 -8.78 49.21 8.50
CA GLU A 357 -9.81 48.99 7.48
C GLU A 357 -9.44 49.63 6.12
N GLY A 358 -8.38 50.44 6.09
CA GLY A 358 -7.87 51.06 4.86
C GLY A 358 -6.86 50.19 4.12
N ALA A 359 -6.63 50.50 2.85
CA ALA A 359 -5.64 49.79 2.02
C ALA A 359 -4.21 49.86 2.56
N GLY A 360 -3.88 50.91 3.34
CA GLY A 360 -2.62 50.99 4.08
C GLY A 360 -1.35 51.01 3.23
N THR A 361 -0.20 51.09 3.89
CA THR A 361 1.14 50.86 3.31
C THR A 361 2.08 50.30 4.39
N THR A 362 3.27 49.83 3.99
CA THR A 362 4.27 49.35 4.95
C THR A 362 4.68 50.44 5.95
N ARG A 363 5.04 50.01 7.15
CA ARG A 363 5.56 50.90 8.20
C ARG A 363 6.63 50.19 9.04
N GLY A 364 7.80 50.82 9.18
CA GLY A 364 9.00 50.17 9.71
C GLY A 364 8.95 49.72 11.18
N ASP A 365 7.96 50.15 11.96
CA ASP A 365 7.73 49.69 13.33
C ASP A 365 6.61 48.65 13.45
N LEU A 366 5.79 48.44 12.40
CA LEU A 366 4.66 47.51 12.42
C LEU A 366 5.01 46.22 11.71
N GLN A 367 4.80 45.12 12.42
CA GLN A 367 4.84 43.76 11.90
C GLN A 367 3.44 43.37 11.45
N PRO A 368 3.24 42.98 10.18
CA PRO A 368 1.93 42.50 9.76
C PRO A 368 1.61 41.15 10.42
N ILE A 369 0.39 40.96 10.87
CA ILE A 369 -0.12 39.65 11.29
C ILE A 369 -0.92 39.11 10.11
N CYS A 370 -0.51 37.96 9.60
CA CYS A 370 -1.02 37.36 8.37
C CYS A 370 -1.48 35.94 8.65
N ARG A 371 -2.46 35.46 7.89
CA ARG A 371 -2.74 34.02 7.85
C ARG A 371 -1.58 33.29 7.18
N ILE A 372 -1.27 32.11 7.67
CA ILE A 372 -0.33 31.21 7.02
C ILE A 372 -1.00 30.71 5.75
N GLN A 373 -0.37 30.98 4.63
CA GLN A 373 -0.63 30.29 3.38
C GLN A 373 0.17 29.00 3.44
N PHE A 374 -0.53 27.86 3.47
CA PHE A 374 0.14 26.58 3.34
C PHE A 374 0.62 26.42 1.89
N ASP A 375 1.71 25.68 1.69
CA ASP A 375 2.24 25.30 0.36
C ASP A 375 1.37 24.23 -0.32
N ILE A 376 0.05 24.38 -0.17
CA ILE A 376 -0.98 23.53 -0.77
C ILE A 376 -1.60 24.37 -1.88
N GLU A 377 -1.48 23.90 -3.12
CA GLU A 377 -1.97 24.59 -4.32
C GLU A 377 -3.01 23.75 -5.05
N VAL A 378 -3.95 24.40 -5.71
CA VAL A 378 -4.88 23.75 -6.65
C VAL A 378 -4.39 23.91 -8.08
N ASP A 379 -4.28 22.80 -8.81
CA ASP A 379 -3.86 22.83 -10.22
C ASP A 379 -5.00 23.19 -11.19
N GLU A 380 -4.72 23.15 -12.50
CA GLU A 380 -5.71 23.46 -13.54
C GLU A 380 -6.88 22.45 -13.61
N ASP A 381 -6.67 21.23 -13.12
CA ASP A 381 -7.64 20.14 -13.13
C ASP A 381 -8.42 20.03 -11.80
N GLY A 382 -8.09 20.87 -10.81
CA GLY A 382 -8.74 20.88 -9.50
C GLY A 382 -8.15 19.89 -8.50
N ASN A 383 -6.95 19.37 -8.75
CA ASN A 383 -6.21 18.51 -7.83
C ASN A 383 -5.44 19.33 -6.80
N ILE A 384 -5.15 18.72 -5.67
CA ILE A 384 -4.26 19.28 -4.65
C ILE A 384 -2.82 18.91 -4.97
N ILE A 385 -1.94 19.91 -4.93
CA ILE A 385 -0.48 19.75 -4.93
C ILE A 385 0.02 20.06 -3.52
N ASP A 386 0.65 19.08 -2.88
CA ASP A 386 1.26 19.19 -1.55
C ASP A 386 2.60 18.43 -1.54
N GLY A 387 3.70 19.12 -1.22
CA GLY A 387 5.07 18.59 -1.25
C GLY A 387 5.52 17.98 -2.58
N GLY A 388 4.86 18.32 -3.69
CA GLY A 388 5.15 17.73 -5.00
C GLY A 388 4.40 16.43 -5.28
N ALA A 389 3.61 15.92 -4.33
CA ALA A 389 2.56 14.95 -4.61
C ALA A 389 1.32 15.67 -5.16
N GLN A 390 0.70 15.08 -6.17
CA GLN A 390 -0.57 15.54 -6.75
C GLN A 390 -1.63 14.47 -6.48
N PHE A 391 -2.76 14.86 -5.90
CA PHE A 391 -3.89 13.97 -5.67
C PHE A 391 -5.23 14.71 -5.80
N SER A 392 -6.22 14.05 -6.39
CA SER A 392 -7.58 14.56 -6.48
C SER A 392 -8.27 14.52 -5.11
N VAL A 393 -9.26 15.39 -4.87
CA VAL A 393 -10.06 15.41 -3.63
C VAL A 393 -11.55 15.55 -3.94
N SER A 394 -12.39 15.06 -3.03
CA SER A 394 -13.84 15.29 -3.11
C SER A 394 -14.19 16.69 -2.57
N TRP A 395 -14.58 17.59 -3.48
CA TRP A 395 -15.03 18.94 -3.15
C TRP A 395 -16.45 18.93 -2.57
N ALA A 396 -16.66 19.64 -1.46
CA ALA A 396 -17.92 19.63 -0.69
C ALA A 396 -19.16 20.05 -1.51
N ASP A 397 -19.00 21.02 -2.42
CA ASP A 397 -20.06 21.49 -3.32
C ASP A 397 -19.94 20.92 -4.75
N GLY A 398 -19.01 19.98 -4.97
CA GLY A 398 -18.68 19.45 -6.30
C GLY A 398 -18.01 20.47 -7.24
N ILE A 399 -17.59 21.62 -6.72
CA ILE A 399 -16.92 22.69 -7.47
C ILE A 399 -15.49 22.83 -6.94
N ALA A 400 -14.52 22.57 -7.81
CA ALA A 400 -13.12 22.78 -7.50
C ALA A 400 -12.81 24.26 -7.29
N ALA A 401 -11.89 24.55 -6.37
CA ALA A 401 -11.38 25.91 -6.21
C ALA A 401 -10.59 26.33 -7.47
N PRO A 402 -10.52 27.65 -7.79
CA PRO A 402 -9.75 28.13 -8.92
C PRO A 402 -8.27 27.70 -8.85
N PRO A 403 -7.59 27.48 -9.99
CA PRO A 403 -6.16 27.18 -10.00
C PRO A 403 -5.33 28.26 -9.30
N GLY A 404 -4.28 27.84 -8.57
CA GLY A 404 -3.50 28.73 -7.72
C GLY A 404 -4.20 29.12 -6.41
N SER A 405 -5.34 28.50 -6.08
CA SER A 405 -5.95 28.68 -4.76
C SER A 405 -5.14 27.94 -3.70
N HIS A 406 -5.10 28.51 -2.50
CA HIS A 406 -4.35 27.96 -1.38
C HIS A 406 -5.26 27.64 -0.20
N LEU A 407 -4.81 26.71 0.64
CA LEU A 407 -5.48 26.39 1.88
C LEU A 407 -5.49 27.63 2.78
N VAL A 408 -6.69 28.09 3.13
CA VAL A 408 -6.89 29.26 3.98
C VAL A 408 -7.41 28.89 5.35
N GLY A 409 -7.97 27.70 5.57
CA GLY A 409 -8.39 27.24 6.89
C GLY A 409 -9.22 25.95 6.94
N ALA A 410 -9.91 25.66 8.05
CA ALA A 410 -10.80 24.51 8.25
C ALA A 410 -12.13 24.91 8.92
N ARG A 411 -13.27 24.28 8.54
CA ARG A 411 -14.61 24.61 9.07
C ARG A 411 -15.20 23.59 10.03
N GLU A 412 -14.82 22.31 9.91
CA GLU A 412 -15.40 21.20 10.68
C GLU A 412 -14.36 20.09 10.89
N ASN A 413 -13.30 20.30 11.70
CA ASN A 413 -12.24 19.37 12.16
C ASN A 413 -11.65 18.32 11.18
N SER A 414 -11.99 18.42 9.90
CA SER A 414 -11.65 17.54 8.79
C SER A 414 -12.15 18.13 7.46
N VAL A 415 -12.85 19.26 7.44
CA VAL A 415 -13.23 19.97 6.20
C VAL A 415 -12.37 21.21 6.03
N PHE A 416 -11.54 21.21 4.99
CA PHE A 416 -10.52 22.20 4.70
C PHE A 416 -11.01 23.19 3.63
N VAL A 417 -10.91 24.48 3.91
CA VAL A 417 -11.33 25.59 3.04
C VAL A 417 -10.15 26.07 2.20
N ILE A 418 -10.33 26.06 0.89
CA ILE A 418 -9.39 26.59 -0.09
C ILE A 418 -10.04 27.80 -0.74
N GLY A 419 -9.41 28.98 -0.62
CA GLY A 419 -9.81 30.23 -1.30
C GLY A 419 -11.32 30.54 -1.37
N GLY A 420 -11.88 31.28 -0.42
CA GLY A 420 -13.29 31.69 -0.45
C GLY A 420 -14.22 30.74 0.31
N ASN A 421 -15.20 30.13 -0.38
CA ASN A 421 -16.19 29.21 0.22
C ASN A 421 -16.04 27.74 -0.21
N THR A 422 -15.07 27.42 -1.08
CA THR A 422 -14.80 26.05 -1.52
C THR A 422 -14.07 25.26 -0.45
N SER A 423 -14.40 23.97 -0.30
CA SER A 423 -13.78 23.10 0.69
C SER A 423 -13.72 21.64 0.24
N PHE A 424 -12.85 20.85 0.87
CA PHE A 424 -12.70 19.42 0.65
C PHE A 424 -12.51 18.69 2.00
N THR A 425 -12.76 17.38 2.01
CA THR A 425 -12.57 16.55 3.22
C THR A 425 -11.11 16.09 3.34
N ASN A 426 -10.56 16.14 4.54
CA ASN A 426 -9.21 15.73 4.87
C ASN A 426 -9.02 14.26 4.52
N PRO A 427 -8.11 13.93 3.59
CA PRO A 427 -7.94 12.57 3.15
C PRO A 427 -7.29 11.69 4.22
N PRO A 428 -7.64 10.40 4.30
CA PRO A 428 -6.98 9.46 5.17
C PRO A 428 -5.63 9.02 4.62
N VAL A 429 -4.67 8.80 5.51
CA VAL A 429 -3.35 8.21 5.25
C VAL A 429 -3.02 7.18 6.31
N PHE A 430 -2.37 6.07 5.93
CA PHE A 430 -1.88 5.10 6.91
C PHE A 430 -0.62 5.62 7.62
N LEU A 431 0.30 6.19 6.84
CA LEU A 431 1.56 6.76 7.33
C LEU A 431 1.51 8.29 7.29
N LYS A 432 1.36 8.94 8.46
CA LYS A 432 1.42 10.41 8.57
C LYS A 432 2.85 10.94 8.60
N SER A 433 3.77 10.19 9.21
CA SER A 433 5.20 10.52 9.26
C SER A 433 6.04 9.25 9.38
N SER A 434 7.21 9.22 8.74
CA SER A 434 8.18 8.15 8.89
C SER A 434 8.63 7.91 10.34
N THR A 435 8.49 8.92 11.20
CA THR A 435 8.86 8.86 12.62
C THR A 435 7.71 8.42 13.54
N GLN A 436 6.50 8.19 13.00
CA GLN A 436 5.36 7.80 13.81
C GLN A 436 5.55 6.41 14.44
N VAL A 437 4.93 6.18 15.59
CA VAL A 437 4.94 4.85 16.22
C VAL A 437 4.26 3.84 15.29
N ASN A 438 4.88 2.68 15.11
CA ASN A 438 4.42 1.62 14.22
C ASN A 438 4.37 2.03 12.73
N ALA A 439 5.22 2.96 12.29
CA ALA A 439 5.34 3.38 10.89
C ALA A 439 5.47 2.21 9.90
N GLU A 440 6.31 1.20 10.19
CA GLU A 440 6.42 0.00 9.37
C GLU A 440 5.07 -0.74 9.20
N ALA A 441 4.31 -0.87 10.29
CA ALA A 441 3.00 -1.54 10.23
C ALA A 441 1.98 -0.73 9.42
N ALA A 442 2.03 0.60 9.50
CA ALA A 442 1.22 1.47 8.67
C ALA A 442 1.50 1.28 7.16
N VAL A 443 2.79 1.24 6.76
CA VAL A 443 3.17 0.96 5.36
C VAL A 443 2.70 -0.42 4.92
N LEU A 444 2.91 -1.45 5.76
CA LEU A 444 2.46 -2.81 5.45
C LEU A 444 0.94 -2.90 5.30
N ASN A 445 0.19 -2.18 6.14
CA ASN A 445 -1.27 -2.10 6.03
C ASN A 445 -1.68 -1.45 4.71
N GLU A 446 -1.09 -0.30 4.35
CA GLU A 446 -1.37 0.39 3.09
C GLU A 446 -1.15 -0.54 1.87
N VAL A 447 0.04 -1.16 1.78
CA VAL A 447 0.36 -2.13 0.72
C VAL A 447 -0.65 -3.28 0.70
N THR A 448 -0.92 -3.86 1.87
CA THR A 448 -1.79 -5.04 1.97
C THR A 448 -3.20 -4.71 1.53
N ILE A 449 -3.71 -3.53 1.88
CA ILE A 449 -5.05 -3.07 1.52
C ILE A 449 -5.11 -2.78 0.02
N PHE A 450 -4.08 -2.16 -0.57
CA PHE A 450 -4.03 -1.98 -2.02
C PHE A 450 -4.04 -3.31 -2.79
N LEU A 451 -3.23 -4.28 -2.35
CA LEU A 451 -3.24 -5.62 -2.95
C LEU A 451 -4.59 -6.32 -2.75
N ASP A 452 -5.28 -6.05 -1.63
CA ASP A 452 -6.63 -6.57 -1.36
C ASP A 452 -7.69 -5.94 -2.28
N HIS A 453 -7.61 -4.62 -2.55
CA HIS A 453 -8.43 -3.95 -3.56
C HIS A 453 -8.23 -4.60 -4.94
N LEU A 454 -6.99 -4.84 -5.36
CA LEU A 454 -6.72 -5.54 -6.62
C LEU A 454 -7.26 -6.97 -6.62
N PHE A 455 -7.12 -7.69 -5.51
CA PHE A 455 -7.59 -9.05 -5.38
C PHE A 455 -9.11 -9.15 -5.48
N HIS A 456 -9.84 -8.26 -4.81
CA HIS A 456 -11.30 -8.25 -4.75
C HIS A 456 -11.99 -7.53 -5.91
N HIS A 457 -11.24 -6.79 -6.73
CA HIS A 457 -11.77 -6.10 -7.90
C HIS A 457 -12.51 -7.06 -8.85
N ASP A 458 -13.66 -6.62 -9.38
CA ASP A 458 -14.60 -7.45 -10.17
C ASP A 458 -13.98 -8.16 -11.38
N ASN A 459 -13.01 -7.51 -12.02
CA ASN A 459 -12.25 -8.10 -13.12
C ASN A 459 -11.35 -9.27 -12.72
N THR A 460 -10.78 -9.27 -11.51
CA THR A 460 -9.68 -10.17 -11.14
C THR A 460 -10.03 -11.64 -11.32
N PRO A 461 -11.20 -12.14 -10.84
CA PRO A 461 -11.60 -13.52 -11.07
C PRO A 461 -11.64 -13.86 -12.56
N VAL A 462 -12.29 -13.03 -13.38
CA VAL A 462 -12.49 -13.30 -14.82
C VAL A 462 -11.16 -13.27 -15.57
N PHE A 463 -10.33 -12.27 -15.27
CA PHE A 463 -9.05 -12.08 -15.93
C PHE A 463 -8.08 -13.24 -15.64
N ILE A 464 -7.97 -13.63 -14.37
CA ILE A 464 -7.05 -14.69 -13.94
C ILE A 464 -7.52 -16.06 -14.41
N VAL A 465 -8.81 -16.39 -14.27
CA VAL A 465 -9.28 -17.71 -14.70
C VAL A 465 -9.17 -17.89 -16.20
N LYS A 466 -9.39 -16.84 -17.01
CA LYS A 466 -9.19 -16.91 -18.46
C LYS A 466 -7.75 -17.28 -18.81
N ARG A 467 -6.76 -16.68 -18.14
CA ARG A 467 -5.33 -17.01 -18.32
C ARG A 467 -5.02 -18.43 -17.85
N LEU A 468 -5.53 -18.85 -16.70
CA LEU A 468 -5.34 -20.21 -16.20
C LEU A 468 -5.94 -21.25 -17.15
N ILE A 469 -7.17 -21.03 -17.64
CA ILE A 469 -7.80 -21.90 -18.64
C ILE A 469 -6.93 -22.03 -19.90
N GLN A 470 -6.34 -20.93 -20.36
CA GLN A 470 -5.41 -20.91 -21.50
C GLN A 470 -4.12 -21.67 -21.25
N ARG A 471 -3.63 -21.67 -20.00
CA ARG A 471 -2.47 -22.47 -19.61
C ARG A 471 -2.81 -23.94 -19.40
N PHE A 472 -4.05 -24.30 -19.12
CA PHE A 472 -4.42 -25.69 -18.81
C PHE A 472 -5.08 -26.44 -19.96
N THR A 473 -6.10 -25.87 -20.61
CA THR A 473 -7.05 -26.65 -21.42
C THR A 473 -7.38 -26.07 -22.80
N SER A 474 -7.52 -24.76 -22.98
CA SER A 474 -8.03 -24.20 -24.25
C SER A 474 -7.52 -22.78 -24.49
N SER A 475 -7.01 -22.50 -25.70
CA SER A 475 -6.55 -21.16 -26.10
C SER A 475 -7.70 -20.16 -26.27
N ASN A 476 -8.91 -20.64 -26.60
CA ASN A 476 -10.10 -19.82 -26.81
C ASN A 476 -11.30 -20.42 -26.05
N PRO A 477 -11.38 -20.22 -24.72
CA PRO A 477 -12.46 -20.75 -23.92
C PRO A 477 -13.80 -20.07 -24.24
N SER A 478 -14.91 -20.81 -24.11
CA SER A 478 -16.24 -20.22 -24.24
C SER A 478 -16.55 -19.29 -23.05
N GLY A 479 -17.48 -18.36 -23.26
CA GLY A 479 -17.90 -17.44 -22.20
C GLY A 479 -18.51 -18.16 -20.99
N GLY A 480 -19.31 -19.20 -21.22
CA GLY A 480 -19.88 -20.02 -20.14
C GLY A 480 -18.82 -20.76 -19.33
N TYR A 481 -17.73 -21.20 -19.98
CA TYR A 481 -16.62 -21.84 -19.29
C TYR A 481 -15.84 -20.83 -18.42
N VAL A 482 -15.54 -19.64 -18.94
CA VAL A 482 -14.90 -18.57 -18.16
C VAL A 482 -15.75 -18.20 -16.95
N GLN A 483 -17.05 -18.00 -17.15
CA GLN A 483 -17.98 -17.63 -16.08
C GLN A 483 -18.05 -18.70 -14.98
N ALA A 484 -18.15 -19.98 -15.35
CA ALA A 484 -18.23 -21.08 -14.39
C ALA A 484 -16.95 -21.21 -13.54
N VAL A 485 -15.77 -21.02 -14.14
CA VAL A 485 -14.51 -21.06 -13.40
C VAL A 485 -14.34 -19.81 -12.54
N ALA A 486 -14.74 -18.64 -13.02
CA ALA A 486 -14.75 -17.41 -12.22
C ALA A 486 -15.66 -17.55 -10.99
N GLU A 487 -16.80 -18.23 -11.11
CA GLU A 487 -17.68 -18.51 -9.98
C GLU A 487 -17.05 -19.48 -8.97
N ALA A 488 -16.33 -20.50 -9.44
CA ALA A 488 -15.58 -21.38 -8.57
C ALA A 488 -14.48 -20.65 -7.79
N PHE A 489 -13.81 -19.69 -8.44
CA PHE A 489 -12.84 -18.80 -7.79
C PHE A 489 -13.50 -17.94 -6.71
N ARG A 490 -14.67 -17.35 -6.98
CA ARG A 490 -15.40 -16.48 -6.03
C ARG A 490 -15.95 -17.24 -4.82
N THR A 491 -16.45 -18.46 -5.04
CA THR A 491 -17.18 -19.20 -4.01
C THR A 491 -16.35 -20.25 -3.29
N GLY A 492 -15.25 -20.72 -3.88
CA GLY A 492 -14.53 -21.89 -3.40
C GLY A 492 -15.32 -23.19 -3.51
N THR A 493 -16.28 -23.24 -4.43
CA THR A 493 -17.12 -24.40 -4.68
C THR A 493 -17.21 -24.72 -6.16
N PHE A 494 -17.32 -26.01 -6.50
CA PHE A 494 -17.59 -26.43 -7.87
C PHE A 494 -18.40 -27.74 -7.88
N ASN A 495 -19.47 -27.78 -8.69
CA ASN A 495 -20.38 -28.94 -8.79
C ASN A 495 -20.87 -29.49 -7.43
N GLY A 496 -21.23 -28.59 -6.51
CA GLY A 496 -21.71 -28.95 -5.17
C GLY A 496 -20.64 -29.46 -4.20
N THR A 497 -19.38 -29.51 -4.62
CA THR A 497 -18.24 -29.79 -3.72
C THR A 497 -17.66 -28.49 -3.22
N VAL A 498 -17.52 -28.37 -1.90
CA VAL A 498 -16.81 -27.27 -1.24
C VAL A 498 -15.35 -27.65 -1.11
N TYR A 499 -14.45 -26.78 -1.58
CA TYR A 499 -13.01 -26.96 -1.42
C TYR A 499 -12.56 -26.19 -0.17
N GLY A 500 -11.95 -25.02 -0.32
CA GLY A 500 -11.68 -24.08 0.77
C GLY A 500 -12.88 -23.19 1.11
N GLY A 501 -13.82 -23.00 0.18
CA GLY A 501 -15.07 -22.26 0.42
C GLY A 501 -14.89 -20.76 0.67
N LYS A 502 -13.79 -20.19 0.17
CA LYS A 502 -13.43 -18.76 0.30
C LYS A 502 -13.24 -18.15 -1.08
N TYR A 503 -13.36 -16.82 -1.17
CA TYR A 503 -13.00 -16.09 -2.38
C TYR A 503 -11.50 -16.26 -2.69
N GLY A 504 -11.16 -16.47 -3.96
CA GLY A 504 -9.79 -16.71 -4.43
C GLY A 504 -9.30 -18.15 -4.31
N ASP A 505 -10.20 -19.12 -4.15
CA ASP A 505 -9.86 -20.53 -3.96
C ASP A 505 -9.35 -21.20 -5.23
N LEU A 506 -8.06 -21.53 -5.25
CA LEU A 506 -7.39 -22.14 -6.40
C LEU A 506 -7.70 -23.64 -6.54
N ALA A 507 -8.06 -24.34 -5.46
CA ALA A 507 -8.46 -25.74 -5.55
C ALA A 507 -9.78 -25.89 -6.32
N ALA A 508 -10.79 -25.10 -5.95
CA ALA A 508 -12.07 -25.02 -6.65
C ALA A 508 -11.87 -24.54 -8.10
N THR A 509 -11.03 -23.54 -8.31
CA THR A 509 -10.69 -23.00 -9.63
C THR A 509 -10.07 -24.08 -10.53
N VAL A 510 -9.04 -24.77 -10.08
CA VAL A 510 -8.37 -25.83 -10.86
C VAL A 510 -9.31 -27.01 -11.12
N ALA A 511 -10.14 -27.38 -10.16
CA ALA A 511 -11.17 -28.41 -10.36
C ALA A 511 -12.17 -27.98 -11.44
N ALA A 512 -12.66 -26.73 -11.40
CA ALA A 512 -13.56 -26.19 -12.41
C ALA A 512 -12.91 -26.20 -13.80
N ILE A 513 -11.66 -25.78 -13.91
CA ILE A 513 -10.89 -25.82 -15.17
C ILE A 513 -10.85 -27.27 -15.72
N LEU A 514 -10.44 -28.23 -14.92
CA LEU A 514 -10.18 -29.58 -15.43
C LEU A 514 -11.44 -30.42 -15.66
N LEU A 515 -12.52 -30.12 -14.95
CA LEU A 515 -13.73 -30.94 -14.93
C LEU A 515 -14.90 -30.34 -15.71
N HIS A 516 -14.82 -29.07 -16.10
CA HIS A 516 -15.87 -28.43 -16.91
C HIS A 516 -16.05 -29.16 -18.26
N PRO A 517 -17.29 -29.29 -18.79
CA PRO A 517 -17.55 -29.98 -20.04
C PRO A 517 -16.69 -29.51 -21.21
N ASP A 518 -16.48 -28.19 -21.36
CA ASP A 518 -15.64 -27.60 -22.43
C ASP A 518 -14.19 -28.10 -22.42
N ALA A 519 -13.61 -28.35 -21.23
CA ALA A 519 -12.26 -28.89 -21.12
C ALA A 519 -12.17 -30.37 -21.57
N ARG A 520 -13.31 -31.06 -21.58
CA ARG A 520 -13.40 -32.50 -21.85
C ARG A 520 -13.95 -32.84 -23.23
N GLN A 521 -14.31 -31.84 -24.02
CA GLN A 521 -14.78 -32.04 -25.39
C GLN A 521 -13.64 -32.59 -26.26
N THR A 522 -13.91 -33.68 -26.97
CA THR A 522 -12.97 -34.31 -27.91
C THR A 522 -13.38 -33.98 -29.35
N GLY A 523 -12.50 -33.37 -30.14
CA GLY A 523 -12.76 -33.03 -31.55
C GLY A 523 -11.63 -32.20 -32.19
N ALA A 524 -11.75 -31.86 -33.47
CA ALA A 524 -10.70 -31.12 -34.21
C ALA A 524 -10.39 -29.71 -33.62
N TYR A 525 -11.34 -29.15 -32.86
CA TYR A 525 -11.22 -27.87 -32.17
C TYR A 525 -11.29 -28.01 -30.64
N GLY A 526 -11.24 -29.24 -30.12
CA GLY A 526 -11.36 -29.53 -28.69
C GLY A 526 -10.00 -29.79 -28.03
N GLY A 527 -9.76 -29.15 -26.88
CA GLY A 527 -8.52 -29.27 -26.10
C GLY A 527 -7.35 -28.40 -26.61
N ALA A 528 -6.27 -28.36 -25.82
CA ALA A 528 -5.04 -27.65 -26.15
C ALA A 528 -3.96 -28.61 -26.64
N LEU A 529 -3.20 -28.19 -27.65
CA LEU A 529 -1.97 -28.88 -28.02
C LEU A 529 -1.00 -28.83 -26.83
N ARG A 530 -0.57 -30.01 -26.38
CA ARG A 530 0.42 -30.12 -25.31
C ARG A 530 1.71 -29.39 -25.70
N GLU A 531 2.16 -28.49 -24.83
CA GLU A 531 3.38 -27.70 -25.03
C GLU A 531 4.58 -28.61 -25.32
N PRO A 532 5.49 -28.25 -26.24
CA PRO A 532 6.64 -29.07 -26.60
C PRO A 532 7.47 -29.51 -25.38
N ILE A 533 7.67 -28.61 -24.42
CA ILE A 533 8.42 -28.92 -23.20
C ILE A 533 7.71 -29.97 -22.34
N LEU A 534 6.39 -29.91 -22.22
CA LEU A 534 5.60 -30.93 -21.53
C LEU A 534 5.65 -32.28 -22.25
N LYS A 535 5.82 -32.32 -23.57
CA LYS A 535 6.01 -33.59 -24.30
C LYS A 535 7.37 -34.20 -23.98
N ILE A 536 8.42 -33.39 -23.95
CA ILE A 536 9.78 -33.83 -23.59
C ILE A 536 9.80 -34.35 -22.15
N LEU A 537 9.20 -33.63 -21.20
CA LEU A 537 9.11 -34.09 -19.81
C LEU A 537 8.38 -35.42 -19.68
N HIS A 538 7.24 -35.59 -20.34
CA HIS A 538 6.53 -36.88 -20.29
C HIS A 538 7.35 -38.01 -20.91
N LEU A 539 8.11 -37.75 -21.97
CA LEU A 539 9.03 -38.73 -22.54
C LEU A 539 10.13 -39.11 -21.54
N LEU A 540 10.80 -38.12 -20.95
CA LEU A 540 11.84 -38.34 -19.94
C LEU A 540 11.31 -39.13 -18.74
N LYS A 541 10.10 -38.82 -18.25
CA LYS A 541 9.44 -39.58 -17.19
C LYS A 541 9.08 -41.00 -17.62
N ALA A 542 8.54 -41.18 -18.82
CA ALA A 542 8.20 -42.51 -19.34
C ALA A 542 9.43 -43.39 -19.55
N MET A 543 10.61 -42.77 -19.72
CA MET A 543 11.90 -43.45 -19.85
C MET A 543 12.61 -43.62 -18.51
N GLU A 544 12.00 -43.24 -17.39
CA GLU A 544 12.62 -43.29 -16.04
C GLU A 544 14.00 -42.61 -16.03
N TYR A 545 14.11 -41.45 -16.70
CA TYR A 545 15.36 -40.71 -16.78
C TYR A 545 15.88 -40.38 -15.38
N GLU A 546 17.15 -40.73 -15.12
CA GLU A 546 17.91 -40.34 -13.94
C GLU A 546 19.05 -39.41 -14.39
N ASP A 547 19.23 -38.30 -13.67
CA ASP A 547 20.39 -37.43 -13.85
C ASP A 547 21.61 -38.11 -13.21
N LEU A 548 22.69 -38.28 -13.97
CA LEU A 548 23.85 -39.13 -13.61
C LEU A 548 24.87 -38.43 -12.71
#